data_AF-A0AAN8IIX2-F1
#
_entry.id   AF-A0AAN8IIX2-F1
#
_cell.length_a   1.000
_cell.length_b   1.000
_cell.length_c   1.000
_cell.angle_alpha   90.00
_cell.angle_beta   90.00
_cell.angle_gamma   90.00
#
_symmetry.space_group_name_H-M   'P 1'
#
loop_
_entity.id
_entity.type
_entity.pdbx_description
1 polymer ?
#
loop_
_entity_poly.entity_id
_entity_poly.type
_entity_poly.pdbx_seq_one_letter_code
_entity_poly.pdbx_strand_id
1 'polypeptide(L)'
;MMDRFSLEVETMYFNDPGTQENAFNLNAQDLKNRIVDVMDFVKDPISSNDYCVEEDPKLYRSQKTGRGPLNEDWVKECVRAGNCASAF
;
A
#
# COMPACT_ATOMS: atom_id res chain seq x y z
N MET A 1 -31.91 17.17 -14.95
CA MET A 1 -31.17 17.16 -13.66
C MET A 1 -29.77 16.73 -14.01
N MET A 2 -28.77 17.56 -13.76
CA MET A 2 -27.43 17.40 -14.32
C MET A 2 -26.66 16.38 -13.48
N ASP A 3 -26.28 15.23 -14.07
CA ASP A 3 -25.36 14.25 -13.49
C ASP A 3 -23.98 14.92 -13.33
N ARG A 4 -23.72 15.53 -12.18
CA ARG A 4 -22.49 16.32 -11.91
C ARG A 4 -21.56 15.67 -10.89
N PHE A 5 -21.53 14.34 -10.85
CA PHE A 5 -20.55 13.60 -10.08
C PHE A 5 -20.14 12.36 -10.86
N SER A 6 -18.85 12.18 -11.07
CA SER A 6 -18.25 10.98 -11.65
C SER A 6 -17.09 10.56 -10.76
N LEU A 7 -17.02 9.27 -10.46
CA LEU A 7 -15.91 8.65 -9.74
C LEU A 7 -15.44 7.45 -10.55
N GLU A 8 -14.15 7.42 -10.85
CA GLU A 8 -13.48 6.33 -11.55
C GLU A 8 -12.34 5.82 -10.67
N VAL A 9 -12.19 4.50 -10.60
CA VAL A 9 -11.14 3.83 -9.84
C VAL A 9 -10.42 2.89 -10.78
N GLU A 10 -9.13 3.13 -10.99
CA GLU A 10 -8.24 2.28 -11.77
C GLU A 10 -7.16 1.71 -10.85
N THR A 11 -6.85 0.42 -11.01
CA THR A 11 -5.85 -0.28 -10.21
C THR A 11 -4.86 -1.01 -11.10
N MET A 12 -3.56 -0.85 -10.83
CA MET A 12 -2.49 -1.60 -11.47
C MET A 12 -1.72 -2.41 -10.43
N TYR A 13 -1.33 -3.64 -10.80
CA TYR A 13 -0.53 -4.52 -9.95
C TYR A 13 0.86 -4.69 -10.56
N PHE A 14 1.89 -4.31 -9.81
CA PHE A 14 3.28 -4.49 -10.21
C PHE A 14 4.04 -5.27 -9.14
N ASN A 15 5.04 -6.03 -9.58
CA ASN A 15 5.91 -6.78 -8.68
C ASN A 15 7.14 -5.93 -8.30
N ASP A 16 6.89 -4.78 -7.68
CA ASP A 16 7.90 -3.85 -7.20
C ASP A 16 7.41 -3.16 -5.90
N PRO A 17 8.27 -2.45 -5.16
CA PRO A 17 7.91 -1.83 -3.88
C PRO A 17 7.15 -0.49 -4.01
N GLY A 18 6.48 -0.23 -5.13
CA GLY A 18 5.74 1.02 -5.39
C GLY A 18 6.62 2.17 -5.87
N THR A 19 7.76 1.88 -6.50
CA THR A 19 8.74 2.91 -6.90
C THR A 19 8.56 3.43 -8.33
N GLN A 20 7.56 2.93 -9.06
CA GLN A 20 7.30 3.38 -10.42
C GLN A 20 6.77 4.81 -10.48
N GLU A 21 7.46 5.65 -11.24
CA GLU A 21 6.94 6.97 -11.58
C GLU A 21 5.89 6.86 -12.68
N ASN A 22 4.77 7.56 -12.50
CA ASN A 22 3.69 7.65 -13.50
C ASN A 22 3.16 6.30 -14.03
N ALA A 23 2.86 5.35 -13.13
CA ALA A 23 2.37 4.01 -13.49
C ALA A 23 1.19 3.97 -14.48
N PHE A 24 0.29 4.97 -14.41
CA PHE A 24 -0.86 5.11 -15.32
C PHE A 24 -0.54 5.81 -16.65
N ASN A 25 0.73 6.13 -16.92
CA ASN A 25 1.17 6.84 -18.12
C ASN A 25 0.38 8.14 -18.38
N LEU A 26 0.08 8.90 -17.32
CA LEU A 26 -0.61 10.17 -17.41
C LEU A 26 0.22 11.16 -18.25
N ASN A 27 -0.48 12.04 -18.98
CA ASN A 27 0.19 13.15 -19.65
C ASN A 27 0.79 14.14 -18.65
N ALA A 28 1.64 15.05 -19.12
CA ALA A 28 2.34 15.99 -18.24
C ALA A 28 1.42 16.93 -17.43
N GLN A 29 0.23 17.26 -17.96
CA GLN A 29 -0.73 18.13 -17.29
C GLN A 29 -1.41 17.41 -16.12
N ASP A 30 -1.90 16.18 -16.36
CA ASP A 30 -2.57 15.37 -15.33
C ASP A 30 -1.58 14.90 -14.28
N LEU A 31 -0.37 14.51 -14.68
CA LEU A 31 0.70 14.11 -13.77
C LEU A 31 1.08 15.22 -12.77
N LYS A 32 1.06 16.48 -13.22
CA LYS A 32 1.33 17.65 -12.36
C LYS A 32 0.21 17.90 -11.34
N ASN A 33 -1.03 17.59 -11.70
CA ASN A 33 -2.19 17.79 -10.83
C ASN A 33 -2.45 16.61 -9.89
N ARG A 34 -1.79 15.47 -10.12
CA ARG A 34 -1.92 14.27 -9.31
C ARG A 34 -1.38 14.49 -7.89
N ILE A 35 -2.11 13.97 -6.91
CA ILE A 35 -1.65 13.80 -5.54
C ILE A 35 -1.27 12.32 -5.36
N VAL A 36 -0.08 12.08 -4.81
CA VAL A 36 0.38 10.72 -4.46
C VAL A 36 0.28 10.58 -2.96
N ASP A 37 -0.47 9.59 -2.50
CA ASP A 37 -0.52 9.19 -1.10
C ASP A 37 0.07 7.78 -0.98
N VAL A 38 1.08 7.64 -0.11
CA VAL A 38 1.79 6.38 0.08
C VAL A 38 1.26 5.75 1.36
N MET A 39 0.51 4.66 1.23
CA MET A 39 -0.02 3.92 2.36
C MET A 39 1.03 2.94 2.90
N ASP A 40 1.40 3.10 4.18
CA ASP A 40 2.23 2.15 4.94
C ASP A 40 1.38 1.59 6.09
N PHE A 41 0.71 0.47 5.84
CA PHE A 41 -0.19 -0.18 6.81
C PHE A 41 0.51 -0.64 8.12
N VAL A 42 1.84 -0.58 8.22
CA VAL A 42 2.58 -0.82 9.47
C VAL A 42 2.80 0.48 10.24
N LYS A 43 3.04 1.60 9.56
CA LYS A 43 3.43 2.87 10.21
C LYS A 43 2.30 3.87 10.32
N ASP A 44 1.33 3.81 9.42
CA ASP A 44 0.25 4.77 9.36
C ASP A 44 -0.55 4.71 10.66
N PRO A 45 -0.88 5.87 11.26
CA PRO A 45 -1.60 5.91 12.52
C PRO A 45 -3.03 5.43 12.30
N ILE A 46 -3.46 4.47 13.12
CA ILE A 46 -4.84 3.98 13.17
C ILE A 46 -5.54 4.64 14.35
N SER A 47 -6.77 5.12 14.12
CA SER A 47 -7.58 5.69 15.19
C SER A 47 -7.89 4.62 16.25
N SER A 48 -8.00 5.00 17.52
CA SER A 48 -8.27 4.02 18.58
C SER A 48 -9.60 3.28 18.41
N ASN A 49 -10.57 3.86 17.69
CA ASN A 49 -11.86 3.23 17.42
C ASN A 49 -11.77 2.17 16.31
N ASP A 50 -10.81 2.31 15.39
CA ASP A 50 -10.61 1.41 14.26
C ASP A 50 -9.52 0.37 14.54
N TYR A 51 -8.78 0.50 15.65
CA TYR A 51 -7.70 -0.41 15.99
C TYR A 51 -8.22 -1.78 16.47
N CYS A 52 -7.80 -2.84 15.78
CA CYS A 52 -8.00 -4.22 16.18
C CYS A 52 -6.65 -4.91 16.36
N VAL A 53 -6.37 -5.42 17.57
CA VAL A 53 -5.09 -6.07 17.90
C VAL A 53 -4.80 -7.30 17.03
N GLU A 54 -5.84 -8.02 16.60
CA GLU A 54 -5.71 -9.20 15.74
C GLU A 54 -5.40 -8.85 14.28
N GLU A 55 -5.62 -7.59 13.89
CA GLU A 55 -5.33 -7.05 12.57
C GLU A 55 -4.02 -6.25 12.54
N ASP A 56 -3.34 -6.13 13.69
CA ASP A 56 -2.08 -5.39 13.79
C ASP A 56 -0.94 -6.17 13.11
N PRO A 57 -0.37 -5.66 11.99
CA PRO A 57 0.69 -6.33 11.26
C PRO A 57 2.00 -6.44 12.06
N LYS A 58 2.18 -5.63 13.12
CA LYS A 58 3.34 -5.70 14.03
C LYS A 58 3.24 -6.85 15.01
N LEU A 59 2.04 -7.42 15.20
CA LEU A 59 1.77 -8.50 16.15
C LEU A 59 1.41 -9.79 15.43
N TYR A 60 0.70 -9.68 14.30
CA TYR A 60 0.19 -10.80 13.56
C TYR A 60 1.30 -11.65 12.93
N ARG A 61 1.15 -12.97 13.03
CA ARG A 61 1.98 -13.95 12.32
C ARG A 61 1.11 -15.02 11.68
N SER A 62 1.26 -15.20 10.37
CA SER A 62 0.52 -16.21 9.63
C SER A 62 0.98 -17.62 10.03
N GLN A 63 0.05 -18.45 10.49
CA GLN A 63 0.33 -19.85 10.84
C GLN A 63 0.63 -20.71 9.61
N LYS A 64 0.07 -20.35 8.44
CA LYS A 64 0.21 -21.13 7.21
C LYS A 64 1.52 -20.83 6.47
N THR A 65 1.90 -19.56 6.39
CA THR A 65 3.06 -19.11 5.60
C THR A 65 4.25 -18.71 6.47
N GLY A 66 4.05 -18.52 7.78
CA GLY A 66 5.08 -18.06 8.70
C GLY A 66 5.42 -16.57 8.58
N ARG A 67 4.75 -15.83 7.68
CA ARG A 67 4.94 -14.38 7.44
C ARG A 67 4.56 -13.55 8.66
N GLY A 68 5.22 -12.40 8.81
CA GLY A 68 5.08 -11.53 9.97
C GLY A 68 5.74 -12.09 11.24
N PRO A 69 5.76 -11.31 12.33
CA PRO A 69 5.30 -9.91 12.41
C PRO A 69 6.19 -8.95 11.62
N LEU A 70 5.62 -7.83 11.17
CA LEU A 70 6.31 -6.82 10.39
C LEU A 70 6.87 -5.73 11.29
N ASN A 71 8.13 -5.36 11.08
CA ASN A 71 8.79 -4.26 11.79
C ASN A 71 8.75 -2.96 10.97
N GLU A 72 9.28 -1.87 11.52
CA GLU A 72 9.28 -0.56 10.85
C GLU A 72 10.13 -0.53 9.56
N ASP A 73 11.07 -1.45 9.37
CA ASP A 73 11.88 -1.55 8.15
C ASP A 73 11.36 -2.63 7.18
N TRP A 74 10.13 -3.11 7.36
CA TRP A 74 9.56 -4.24 6.59
C TRP A 74 9.74 -4.10 5.07
N VAL A 75 9.52 -2.91 4.50
CA VAL A 75 9.70 -2.65 3.07
C VAL A 75 11.13 -2.94 2.62
N LYS A 76 12.12 -2.43 3.36
CA LYS A 76 13.55 -2.63 3.03
C LYS A 76 13.93 -4.10 3.14
N GLU A 77 13.42 -4.79 4.16
CA GLU A 77 13.67 -6.22 4.35
C GLU A 77 13.06 -7.07 3.24
N CYS A 78 11.83 -6.74 2.82
CA CYS A 78 11.16 -7.38 1.69
C CYS A 78 11.92 -7.20 0.38
N VAL A 79 12.40 -5.98 0.11
CA VAL A 79 13.22 -5.68 -1.09
C VAL A 79 14.53 -6.47 -1.05
N ARG A 80 15.21 -6.49 0.10
CA ARG A 80 16.46 -7.26 0.29
C ARG A 80 16.25 -8.77 0.09
N ALA A 81 15.12 -9.29 0.54
CA ALA A 81 14.77 -10.70 0.41
C ALA A 81 14.28 -11.09 -1.01
N GLY A 82 14.07 -10.12 -1.91
CA GLY A 82 13.55 -10.37 -3.26
C GLY A 82 12.08 -10.80 -3.31
N ASN A 83 11.33 -10.56 -2.24
CA ASN A 83 10.03 -11.17 -1.98
C ASN A 83 8.93 -10.13 -1.64
N CYS A 84 8.97 -8.92 -2.24
CA CYS A 84 8.01 -7.83 -1.97
C CYS A 84 6.54 -8.20 -2.20
N ALA A 85 6.21 -9.01 -3.21
CA ALA A 85 4.83 -9.44 -3.48
C ALA A 85 4.26 -10.45 -2.46
N SER A 86 5.02 -10.76 -1.40
CA SER A 86 4.69 -11.81 -0.44
C SER A 86 4.48 -11.27 0.99
N ALA A 87 4.22 -9.97 1.15
CA ALA A 87 4.03 -9.38 2.48
C ALA A 87 2.78 -9.92 3.23
N PHE A 88 1.82 -10.55 2.53
CA PHE A 88 0.65 -11.24 3.10
C PHE A 88 0.29 -12.50 2.37
#